data_AF-A0A6P6RFQ2-F1
#
_entry.id   AF-A0A6P6RFQ2-F1
#
_cell.length_a   1.000
_cell.length_b   1.000
_cell.length_c   1.000
_cell.angle_alpha   90.00
_cell.angle_beta   90.00
_cell.angle_gamma   90.00
#
_symmetry.space_group_name_H-M   'P 1'
#
loop_
_entity.id
_entity.type
_entity.pdbx_description
1 polymer ?
#
loop_
_entity_poly.entity_id
_entity_poly.type
_entity_poly.pdbx_seq_one_letter_code
_entity_poly.pdbx_strand_id
1 'polypeptide(L)'
;MESFQHAQTMAFAINEINKNPNLLPNITLGYHLYDNCVMLGMAFRAAISLVSGRERSSSNLNCTGPPPVIGIVGDPSSTPSIAISSVLGLFRVPIVSHYATCSCLSDRKKYPSFFRTIPSDAFQVRAMVQILKHFGWTWVGLLYSDDDYGIYAAQSFHQEMQISGLCVAFSEILPYDNNPRNIQHITGVIQASTARVVVVFSPSSLVISLMEEVVLQNMTGKQWIASESWATSPVFHTSDAIECMVCPVEFWSSPNKDQCVPKEVEFLSYEDPLGISLTTASLLGTCSCALVMVILVHHRNTPIVRANNSELSFLLLLSLKLCFLCVLLFIGQPQLWTCQLRHAVFGISFVLCISSILVKTMVVIAVFKSSYPEGKDAIRWFGAAPQRCTVLVLTAIQVVICAIWLSTASPTPHKNNLYIRSIIVYECAIGSVAGFSMLLGYIGLLATVSFLLAFLARNLPDNFNEAKFITFSMLIFCAVWIAFVPAYVSSPGKYAVAVEIFAILASSFGLLVAIFAPKCYIILLHPERNTKKAIMGRQTK
;
A
#
# COMPACT_ATOMS: atom_id res chain seq x y z
N MET A 1 34.09 -15.79 -5.99
CA MET A 1 32.98 -16.11 -6.91
C MET A 1 31.92 -15.02 -6.92
N GLU A 2 31.61 -14.41 -5.76
CA GLU A 2 30.63 -13.32 -5.59
C GLU A 2 30.87 -12.08 -6.48
N SER A 3 32.09 -11.53 -6.54
CA SER A 3 32.39 -10.36 -7.37
C SER A 3 32.12 -10.58 -8.87
N PHE A 4 32.33 -11.80 -9.37
CA PHE A 4 32.01 -12.15 -10.75
C PHE A 4 30.50 -12.27 -10.97
N GLN A 5 29.75 -12.78 -9.99
CA GLN A 5 28.29 -12.81 -10.04
C GLN A 5 27.71 -11.39 -10.11
N HIS A 6 28.27 -10.42 -9.37
CA HIS A 6 27.85 -9.02 -9.46
C HIS A 6 28.08 -8.43 -10.87
N ALA A 7 29.24 -8.71 -11.47
CA ALA A 7 29.53 -8.29 -12.84
C ALA A 7 28.55 -8.90 -13.87
N GLN A 8 28.27 -10.20 -13.77
CA GLN A 8 27.29 -10.89 -14.62
C GLN A 8 25.87 -10.37 -14.41
N THR A 9 25.51 -10.06 -13.15
CA THR A 9 24.20 -9.49 -12.81
C THR A 9 24.00 -8.12 -13.46
N MET A 10 25.04 -7.27 -13.45
CA MET A 10 25.00 -5.98 -14.14
C MET A 10 24.83 -6.17 -15.65
N ALA A 11 25.63 -7.06 -16.27
CA ALA A 11 25.53 -7.35 -17.70
C ALA A 11 24.13 -7.87 -18.09
N PHE A 12 23.57 -8.78 -17.28
CA PHE A 12 22.23 -9.31 -17.46
C PHE A 12 21.16 -8.22 -17.33
N ALA A 13 21.22 -7.40 -16.28
CA ALA A 13 20.25 -6.33 -16.05
C ALA A 13 20.23 -5.31 -17.21
N ILE A 14 21.41 -4.95 -17.73
CA ILE A 14 21.51 -4.05 -18.89
C ILE A 14 20.91 -4.70 -20.14
N ASN A 15 21.11 -6.00 -20.35
CA ASN A 15 20.50 -6.72 -21.47
C ASN A 15 18.96 -6.70 -21.38
N GLU A 16 18.41 -6.91 -20.20
CA GLU A 16 16.95 -6.88 -19.99
C GLU A 16 16.37 -5.46 -20.16
N ILE A 17 17.09 -4.42 -19.73
CA ILE A 17 16.71 -3.02 -19.99
C ILE A 17 16.67 -2.75 -21.49
N ASN A 18 17.72 -3.10 -22.22
CA ASN A 18 17.81 -2.85 -23.66
C ASN A 18 16.76 -3.63 -24.49
N LYS A 19 16.23 -4.75 -23.98
CA LYS A 19 15.13 -5.50 -24.63
C LYS A 19 13.75 -4.92 -24.35
N ASN A 20 13.60 -4.09 -23.32
CA ASN A 20 12.29 -3.60 -22.88
C ASN A 20 11.91 -2.32 -23.63
N PRO A 21 10.91 -2.34 -24.53
CA PRO A 21 10.53 -1.16 -25.31
C PRO A 21 9.95 -0.02 -24.46
N ASN A 22 9.57 -0.28 -23.21
CA ASN A 22 9.02 0.72 -22.29
C ASN A 22 10.11 1.48 -21.51
N LEU A 23 11.34 0.98 -21.47
CA LEU A 23 12.44 1.58 -20.73
C LEU A 23 13.52 2.05 -21.72
N LEU A 24 13.74 3.36 -21.79
CA LEU A 24 14.74 3.98 -22.69
C LEU A 24 14.52 3.65 -24.19
N PRO A 25 13.35 4.00 -24.77
CA PRO A 25 13.08 3.71 -26.19
C PRO A 25 14.11 4.39 -27.10
N ASN A 26 14.61 3.66 -28.10
CA ASN A 26 15.65 4.10 -29.06
C ASN A 26 17.01 4.46 -28.42
N ILE A 27 17.27 4.02 -27.20
CA ILE A 27 18.55 4.22 -26.52
C ILE A 27 19.09 2.86 -26.10
N THR A 28 20.32 2.55 -26.51
CA THR A 28 21.03 1.35 -26.05
C THR A 28 21.98 1.72 -24.92
N LEU A 29 21.80 1.11 -23.76
CA LEU A 29 22.70 1.28 -22.62
C LEU A 29 23.91 0.35 -22.76
N GLY A 30 25.11 0.94 -22.77
CA GLY A 30 26.39 0.23 -22.72
C GLY A 30 27.02 0.27 -21.32
N TYR A 31 28.11 -0.46 -21.13
CA TYR A 31 28.85 -0.47 -19.87
C TYR A 31 30.34 -0.79 -20.05
N HIS A 32 31.14 -0.38 -19.07
CA HIS A 32 32.53 -0.78 -18.89
C HIS A 32 32.72 -1.30 -17.48
N LEU A 33 33.37 -2.46 -17.34
CA LEU A 33 33.64 -3.09 -16.05
C LEU A 33 35.13 -2.97 -15.74
N TYR A 34 35.44 -2.53 -14.53
CA TYR A 34 36.80 -2.50 -13.98
C TYR A 34 36.83 -3.28 -12.68
N ASP A 35 37.91 -4.04 -12.48
CA ASP A 35 38.19 -4.65 -11.20
C ASP A 35 38.84 -3.63 -10.26
N ASN A 36 38.29 -3.50 -9.06
CA ASN A 36 38.80 -2.61 -8.02
C ASN A 36 39.78 -3.32 -7.08
N CYS A 37 39.90 -4.65 -7.16
CA CYS A 37 40.72 -5.52 -6.33
C CYS A 37 40.58 -5.29 -4.82
N VAL A 38 39.45 -4.70 -4.37
CA VAL A 38 39.22 -4.26 -2.98
C VAL A 38 40.36 -3.37 -2.45
N MET A 39 41.06 -2.66 -3.35
CA MET A 39 42.18 -1.79 -3.02
C MET A 39 41.85 -0.36 -3.38
N LEU A 40 41.99 0.55 -2.41
CA LEU A 40 41.69 1.98 -2.56
C LEU A 40 42.32 2.59 -3.83
N GLY A 41 43.62 2.36 -4.05
CA GLY A 41 44.34 2.94 -5.19
C GLY A 41 43.87 2.40 -6.55
N MET A 42 43.52 1.11 -6.62
CA MET A 42 43.02 0.48 -7.85
C MET A 42 41.59 0.94 -8.16
N ALA A 43 40.72 0.94 -7.15
CA ALA A 43 39.36 1.46 -7.23
C ALA A 43 39.32 2.92 -7.71
N PHE A 44 40.13 3.76 -7.09
CA PHE A 44 40.23 5.18 -7.46
C PHE A 44 40.73 5.34 -8.89
N ARG A 45 41.79 4.64 -9.28
CA ARG A 45 42.32 4.67 -10.64
C ARG A 45 41.27 4.20 -11.67
N ALA A 46 40.56 3.12 -11.39
CA ALA A 46 39.49 2.61 -12.23
C ALA A 46 38.39 3.65 -12.46
N ALA A 47 37.92 4.30 -11.38
CA ALA A 47 36.90 5.34 -11.47
C ALA A 47 37.38 6.54 -12.32
N ILE A 48 38.62 6.98 -12.15
CA ILE A 48 39.19 8.05 -12.98
C ILE A 48 39.36 7.61 -14.45
N SER A 49 39.75 6.36 -14.70
CA SER A 49 39.81 5.81 -16.07
C SER A 49 38.43 5.79 -16.75
N LEU A 50 37.38 5.41 -16.02
CA LEU A 50 35.99 5.42 -16.52
C LEU A 50 35.51 6.83 -16.92
N VAL A 51 35.88 7.85 -16.14
CA VAL A 51 35.44 9.24 -16.37
C VAL A 51 36.34 10.00 -17.34
N SER A 52 37.61 9.62 -17.45
CA SER A 52 38.56 10.26 -18.37
C SER A 52 38.56 9.67 -19.78
N GLY A 53 38.02 8.46 -19.97
CA GLY A 53 37.98 7.77 -21.28
C GLY A 53 39.35 7.40 -21.84
N ARG A 54 40.42 7.45 -21.03
CA ARG A 54 41.80 7.26 -21.49
C ARG A 54 42.30 5.85 -21.18
N GLU A 55 42.42 5.01 -22.20
CA GLU A 55 43.12 3.74 -22.12
C GLU A 55 44.60 3.88 -22.55
N ARG A 56 45.47 3.00 -22.03
CA ARG A 56 46.94 3.10 -22.09
C ARG A 56 47.54 2.63 -23.43
N SER A 57 46.90 2.92 -24.56
CA SER A 57 47.50 2.74 -25.90
C SER A 57 48.01 4.07 -26.43
N SER A 58 49.12 4.53 -25.85
CA SER A 58 49.86 5.70 -26.34
C SER A 58 50.75 5.29 -27.52
N SER A 59 50.26 5.48 -28.75
CA SER A 59 51.14 5.61 -29.91
C SER A 59 50.66 6.58 -31.00
N ASN A 60 49.48 7.21 -30.91
CA ASN A 60 49.06 8.24 -31.86
C ASN A 60 48.24 9.34 -31.16
N LEU A 61 48.41 10.59 -31.60
CA LEU A 61 47.68 11.79 -31.14
C LEU A 61 46.16 11.78 -31.41
N ASN A 62 45.61 10.65 -31.87
CA ASN A 62 44.17 10.50 -32.06
C ASN A 62 43.57 9.99 -30.75
N CYS A 63 42.61 10.74 -30.19
CA CYS A 63 41.83 10.36 -29.01
C CYS A 63 40.92 9.16 -29.32
N THR A 64 41.51 7.98 -29.50
CA THR A 64 40.83 6.70 -29.71
C THR A 64 40.68 5.99 -28.37
N GLY A 65 39.80 6.51 -27.52
CA GLY A 65 39.43 5.88 -26.25
C GLY A 65 37.91 5.72 -26.16
N PRO A 66 37.40 4.82 -25.30
CA PRO A 66 35.97 4.71 -25.05
C PRO A 66 35.42 6.05 -24.51
N PRO A 67 34.17 6.42 -24.86
CA PRO A 67 33.57 7.65 -24.36
C PRO A 67 33.48 7.63 -22.83
N PRO A 68 33.63 8.78 -22.16
CA PRO A 68 33.52 8.86 -20.72
C PRO A 68 32.14 8.42 -20.25
N VAL A 69 32.08 7.68 -19.14
CA VAL A 69 30.80 7.20 -18.59
C VAL A 69 29.98 8.35 -18.00
N ILE A 70 28.66 8.25 -18.09
CA ILE A 70 27.72 9.24 -17.52
C ILE A 70 27.45 9.01 -16.03
N GLY A 71 27.85 7.87 -15.48
CA GLY A 71 27.66 7.50 -14.08
C GLY A 71 28.38 6.20 -13.76
N ILE A 72 28.61 5.96 -12.46
CA ILE A 72 29.30 4.77 -11.96
C ILE A 72 28.37 3.99 -11.03
N VAL A 73 28.31 2.68 -11.20
CA VAL A 73 27.69 1.75 -10.25
C VAL A 73 28.79 1.09 -9.44
N GLY A 74 28.74 1.19 -8.11
CA GLY A 74 29.86 0.91 -7.21
C GLY A 74 30.34 2.19 -6.53
N ASP A 75 31.47 2.23 -5.84
CA ASP A 75 32.26 1.09 -5.35
C ASP A 75 31.49 0.40 -4.20
N PRO A 76 31.58 -0.94 -4.03
CA PRO A 76 30.91 -1.62 -2.93
C PRO A 76 31.47 -1.26 -1.54
N SER A 77 32.73 -0.85 -1.45
CA SER A 77 33.36 -0.51 -0.17
C SER A 77 33.21 0.98 0.16
N SER A 78 33.11 1.30 1.45
CA SER A 78 32.93 2.68 1.92
C SER A 78 34.17 3.56 1.67
N THR A 79 35.37 3.08 2.05
CA THR A 79 36.64 3.83 1.92
C THR A 79 36.93 4.25 0.47
N PRO A 80 36.86 3.35 -0.54
CA PRO A 80 37.03 3.76 -1.94
C PRO A 80 35.91 4.67 -2.44
N SER A 81 34.66 4.42 -2.04
CA SER A 81 33.54 5.29 -2.38
C SER A 81 33.74 6.73 -1.90
N ILE A 82 34.30 6.92 -0.70
CA ILE A 82 34.65 8.24 -0.17
C ILE A 82 35.69 8.92 -1.05
N ALA A 83 36.79 8.23 -1.37
CA ALA A 83 37.87 8.79 -2.17
C ALA A 83 37.39 9.15 -3.59
N ILE A 84 36.64 8.26 -4.24
CA ILE A 84 36.09 8.47 -5.57
C ILE A 84 35.11 9.65 -5.55
N SER A 85 34.17 9.67 -4.61
CA SER A 85 33.14 10.71 -4.53
C SER A 85 33.71 12.11 -4.27
N SER A 86 34.81 12.20 -3.52
CA SER A 86 35.50 13.46 -3.24
C SER A 86 36.02 14.14 -4.51
N VAL A 87 36.31 13.37 -5.56
CA VAL A 87 36.80 13.89 -6.85
C VAL A 87 35.69 13.96 -7.88
N LEU A 88 34.90 12.90 -8.04
CA LEU A 88 33.84 12.85 -9.05
C LEU A 88 32.69 13.84 -8.79
N GLY A 89 32.50 14.27 -7.53
CA GLY A 89 31.59 15.36 -7.19
C GLY A 89 31.92 16.68 -7.91
N LEU A 90 33.21 16.95 -8.20
CA LEU A 90 33.64 18.13 -8.95
C LEU A 90 33.24 18.06 -10.42
N PHE A 91 33.24 16.85 -10.99
CA PHE A 91 32.85 16.59 -12.38
C PHE A 91 31.35 16.33 -12.54
N ARG A 92 30.59 16.37 -11.44
CA ARG A 92 29.15 16.07 -11.39
C ARG A 92 28.80 14.70 -11.96
N VAL A 93 29.71 13.73 -11.84
CA VAL A 93 29.45 12.36 -12.26
C VAL A 93 28.82 11.60 -11.09
N PRO A 94 27.57 11.15 -11.19
CA PRO A 94 26.91 10.42 -10.13
C PRO A 94 27.55 9.03 -9.93
N ILE A 95 27.71 8.66 -8.68
CA ILE A 95 28.13 7.32 -8.26
C ILE A 95 27.01 6.72 -7.41
N VAL A 96 26.57 5.52 -7.76
CA VAL A 96 25.50 4.79 -7.05
C VAL A 96 26.07 3.49 -6.51
N SER A 97 26.38 3.47 -5.20
CA SER A 97 26.86 2.26 -4.54
C SER A 97 25.69 1.38 -4.07
N HIS A 98 25.85 0.07 -4.22
CA HIS A 98 24.89 -0.92 -3.74
C HIS A 98 25.26 -1.47 -2.35
N TYR A 99 26.44 -1.12 -1.82
CA TYR A 99 26.98 -1.76 -0.61
C TYR A 99 27.80 -0.85 0.32
N ALA A 100 28.11 0.40 -0.08
CA ALA A 100 28.81 1.35 0.79
C ALA A 100 27.85 1.94 1.83
N THR A 101 27.93 1.42 3.05
CA THR A 101 26.95 1.67 4.13
C THR A 101 27.42 2.70 5.17
N CYS A 102 28.68 3.18 5.11
CA CYS A 102 29.20 4.17 6.07
C CYS A 102 28.23 5.35 6.24
N SER A 103 27.96 5.69 7.50
CA SER A 103 27.14 6.86 7.86
C SER A 103 27.76 8.17 7.33
N CYS A 104 29.09 8.24 7.27
CA CYS A 104 29.88 9.36 6.78
C CYS A 104 29.56 9.80 5.33
N LEU A 105 29.14 8.88 4.46
CA LEU A 105 28.78 9.16 3.06
C LEU A 105 27.43 9.90 2.91
N SER A 106 26.71 10.12 4.01
CA SER A 106 25.39 10.77 4.00
C SER A 106 25.48 12.30 3.96
N ASP A 107 26.66 12.89 4.17
CA ASP A 107 26.85 14.35 4.07
C ASP A 107 26.80 14.81 2.60
N ARG A 108 25.66 15.38 2.21
CA ARG A 108 25.42 15.91 0.85
C ARG A 108 26.27 17.13 0.49
N LYS A 109 26.79 17.87 1.48
CA LYS A 109 27.69 18.99 1.21
C LYS A 109 29.07 18.49 0.81
N LYS A 110 29.53 17.39 1.43
CA LYS A 110 30.83 16.77 1.14
C LYS A 110 30.78 15.82 -0.06
N TYR A 111 29.69 15.07 -0.21
CA TYR A 111 29.51 14.05 -1.26
C TYR A 111 28.23 14.31 -2.08
N PRO A 112 28.19 15.39 -2.90
CA PRO A 112 26.97 15.80 -3.62
C PRO A 112 26.54 14.83 -4.71
N SER A 113 27.46 14.05 -5.27
CA SER A 113 27.21 13.10 -6.37
C SER A 113 27.18 11.63 -5.93
N PHE A 114 27.29 11.34 -4.63
CA PHE A 114 27.21 9.98 -4.12
C PHE A 114 25.76 9.58 -3.85
N PHE A 115 25.35 8.39 -4.24
CA PHE A 115 24.05 7.82 -3.95
C PHE A 115 24.22 6.36 -3.57
N ARG A 116 23.21 5.78 -2.91
CA ARG A 116 23.17 4.36 -2.62
C ARG A 116 21.76 3.81 -2.56
N THR A 117 21.63 2.51 -2.78
CA THR A 117 20.35 1.77 -2.76
C THR A 117 20.09 1.03 -1.44
N ILE A 118 21.00 1.16 -0.47
CA ILE A 118 20.98 0.49 0.84
C ILE A 118 20.98 1.53 1.99
N PRO A 119 20.37 1.27 3.17
CA PRO A 119 20.48 2.16 4.34
C PRO A 119 21.92 2.31 4.87
N SER A 120 22.16 3.35 5.69
CA SER A 120 23.43 3.51 6.44
C SER A 120 23.52 2.62 7.67
N ASP A 121 24.75 2.38 8.10
CA ASP A 121 25.12 1.79 9.40
C ASP A 121 24.47 2.50 10.59
N ALA A 122 24.17 3.80 10.49
CA ALA A 122 23.46 4.51 11.55
C ALA A 122 22.12 3.85 11.94
N PHE A 123 21.40 3.28 10.97
CA PHE A 123 20.17 2.54 11.24
C PHE A 123 20.44 1.15 11.81
N GLN A 124 21.47 0.48 11.29
CA GLN A 124 21.87 -0.85 11.74
C GLN A 124 22.38 -0.82 13.18
N VAL A 125 23.24 0.13 13.54
CA VAL A 125 23.73 0.37 14.90
C VAL A 125 22.55 0.55 15.86
N ARG A 126 21.59 1.40 15.51
CA ARG A 126 20.39 1.59 16.32
C ARG A 126 19.61 0.30 16.49
N ALA A 127 19.41 -0.47 15.42
CA ALA A 127 18.72 -1.75 15.48
C ALA A 127 19.46 -2.77 16.36
N MET A 128 20.79 -2.88 16.22
CA MET A 128 21.62 -3.74 17.07
C MET A 128 21.50 -3.36 18.54
N VAL A 129 21.59 -2.07 18.88
CA VAL A 129 21.43 -1.62 20.28
C VAL A 129 20.03 -1.91 20.83
N GLN A 130 18.97 -1.80 20.02
CA GLN A 130 17.62 -2.22 20.43
C GLN A 130 17.52 -3.72 20.68
N ILE A 131 18.20 -4.54 19.87
CA ILE A 131 18.30 -6.00 20.10
C ILE A 131 19.02 -6.26 21.44
N LEU A 132 20.15 -5.59 21.70
CA LEU A 132 20.87 -5.73 22.97
C LEU A 132 19.97 -5.39 24.16
N LYS A 133 19.21 -4.29 24.07
CA LYS A 133 18.24 -3.89 25.11
C LYS A 133 17.16 -4.92 25.32
N HIS A 134 16.57 -5.44 24.24
CA HIS A 134 15.48 -6.42 24.31
C HIS A 134 15.90 -7.68 25.07
N PHE A 135 17.12 -8.16 24.85
CA PHE A 135 17.66 -9.34 25.54
C PHE A 135 18.35 -9.03 26.87
N GLY A 136 18.35 -7.78 27.33
CA GLY A 136 18.97 -7.36 28.58
C GLY A 136 20.50 -7.47 28.60
N TRP A 137 21.15 -7.42 27.43
CA TRP A 137 22.61 -7.46 27.32
C TRP A 137 23.21 -6.07 27.55
N THR A 138 23.82 -5.87 28.72
CA THR A 138 24.39 -4.59 29.14
C THR A 138 25.91 -4.49 29.01
N TRP A 139 26.59 -5.62 28.77
CA TRP A 139 28.04 -5.73 28.71
C TRP A 139 28.47 -6.52 27.47
N VAL A 140 28.93 -5.81 26.44
CA VAL A 140 29.19 -6.39 25.11
C VAL A 140 30.59 -6.04 24.59
N GLY A 141 31.21 -6.94 23.84
CA GLY A 141 32.45 -6.67 23.10
C GLY A 141 32.17 -6.08 21.72
N LEU A 142 33.11 -5.31 21.20
CA LEU A 142 33.05 -4.72 19.86
C LEU A 142 34.30 -5.07 19.06
N LEU A 143 34.13 -5.55 17.84
CA LEU A 143 35.19 -5.76 16.86
C LEU A 143 34.85 -5.02 15.57
N TYR A 144 35.83 -4.45 14.90
CA TYR A 144 35.58 -3.73 13.64
C TYR A 144 36.81 -3.68 12.74
N SER A 145 36.62 -3.48 11.43
CA SER A 145 37.73 -3.33 10.47
C SER A 145 38.48 -2.00 10.61
N ASP A 146 39.76 -2.01 10.27
CA ASP A 146 40.63 -0.81 10.23
C ASP A 146 40.40 0.05 8.97
N ASP A 147 39.14 0.43 8.73
CA ASP A 147 38.74 1.25 7.58
C ASP A 147 37.59 2.18 7.92
N ASP A 148 37.23 3.08 6.99
CA ASP A 148 36.16 4.06 7.22
C ASP A 148 34.80 3.38 7.51
N TYR A 149 34.56 2.16 7.01
CA TYR A 149 33.35 1.41 7.36
C TYR A 149 33.35 1.01 8.84
N GLY A 150 34.36 0.25 9.27
CA GLY A 150 34.44 -0.25 10.64
C GLY A 150 34.58 0.86 11.68
N ILE A 151 35.43 1.85 11.42
CA ILE A 151 35.74 2.94 12.37
C ILE A 151 34.52 3.82 12.62
N TYR A 152 33.81 4.27 11.58
CA TYR A 152 32.62 5.10 11.76
C TYR A 152 31.46 4.32 12.37
N ALA A 153 31.30 3.03 12.02
CA ALA A 153 30.32 2.17 12.67
C ALA A 153 30.62 2.01 14.16
N ALA A 154 31.88 1.77 14.54
CA ALA A 154 32.31 1.67 15.93
C ALA A 154 32.06 2.96 16.73
N GLN A 155 32.40 4.12 16.16
CA GLN A 155 32.12 5.43 16.77
C GLN A 155 30.61 5.63 17.01
N SER A 156 29.79 5.35 15.99
CA SER A 156 28.33 5.45 16.10
C SER A 156 27.78 4.46 17.14
N PHE A 157 28.34 3.26 17.21
CA PHE A 157 27.94 2.22 18.16
C PHE A 157 28.26 2.63 19.60
N HIS A 158 29.46 3.14 19.86
CA HIS A 158 29.82 3.68 21.18
C HIS A 158 28.85 4.78 21.63
N GLN A 159 28.52 5.71 20.73
CA GLN A 159 27.60 6.79 21.04
C GLN A 159 26.19 6.26 21.37
N GLU A 160 25.65 5.35 20.56
CA GLU A 160 24.30 4.80 20.76
C GLU A 160 24.23 3.93 22.03
N MET A 161 25.29 3.18 22.35
CA MET A 161 25.42 2.41 23.59
C MET A 161 25.39 3.32 24.82
N GLN A 162 26.16 4.43 24.80
CA GLN A 162 26.18 5.42 25.88
C GLN A 162 24.81 6.07 26.08
N ILE A 163 24.16 6.53 25.00
CA ILE A 163 22.80 7.09 25.06
C ILE A 163 21.80 6.07 25.63
N SER A 164 22.03 4.79 25.34
CA SER A 164 21.19 3.69 25.78
C SER A 164 21.47 3.17 27.18
N GLY A 165 22.48 3.69 27.88
CA GLY A 165 22.87 3.23 29.22
C GLY A 165 23.51 1.84 29.24
N LEU A 166 24.11 1.41 28.13
CA LEU A 166 24.81 0.13 27.99
C LEU A 166 26.32 0.35 27.93
N CYS A 167 27.11 -0.70 28.16
CA CYS A 167 28.58 -0.62 28.23
C CYS A 167 29.27 -1.53 27.23
N VAL A 168 30.40 -1.05 26.71
CA VAL A 168 31.32 -1.82 25.84
C VAL A 168 32.49 -2.29 26.67
N ALA A 169 32.68 -3.61 26.74
CA ALA A 169 33.68 -4.29 27.58
C ALA A 169 35.10 -4.18 27.03
N PHE A 170 35.23 -4.35 25.72
CA PHE A 170 36.46 -4.21 24.95
C PHE A 170 36.08 -3.79 23.53
N SER A 171 37.03 -3.17 22.86
CA SER A 171 36.87 -2.65 21.51
C SER A 171 38.17 -2.85 20.76
N GLU A 172 38.20 -3.79 19.82
CA GLU A 172 39.42 -4.18 19.10
C GLU A 172 39.26 -4.04 17.58
N ILE A 173 40.37 -3.71 16.91
CA ILE A 173 40.45 -3.55 15.47
C ILE A 173 40.92 -4.86 14.83
N LEU A 174 40.22 -5.33 13.81
CA LEU A 174 40.60 -6.50 13.02
C LEU A 174 41.65 -6.12 11.99
N PRO A 175 42.83 -6.77 11.99
CA PRO A 175 43.93 -6.41 11.12
C PRO A 175 43.72 -6.92 9.69
N TYR A 176 44.10 -6.11 8.69
CA TYR A 176 44.03 -6.51 7.28
C TYR A 176 45.08 -7.55 6.86
N ASP A 177 46.21 -7.61 7.56
CA ASP A 177 47.34 -8.48 7.23
C ASP A 177 47.19 -9.92 7.75
N ASN A 178 46.07 -10.22 8.44
CA ASN A 178 45.82 -11.51 9.09
C ASN A 178 46.99 -11.99 9.96
N ASN A 179 47.74 -11.06 10.58
CA ASN A 179 48.90 -11.44 11.37
C ASN A 179 48.48 -12.31 12.57
N PRO A 180 48.98 -13.56 12.68
CA PRO A 180 48.55 -14.50 13.72
C PRO A 180 48.71 -13.95 15.13
N ARG A 181 49.74 -13.13 15.40
CA ARG A 181 49.95 -12.53 16.73
C ARG A 181 48.84 -11.56 17.12
N ASN A 182 48.34 -10.78 16.16
CA ASN A 182 47.25 -9.84 16.40
C ASN A 182 45.93 -10.58 16.60
N ILE A 183 45.66 -11.62 15.79
CA ILE A 183 44.47 -12.46 15.95
C ILE A 183 44.50 -13.21 17.29
N GLN A 184 45.65 -13.73 17.71
CA GLN A 184 45.85 -14.35 19.03
C GLN A 184 45.67 -13.36 20.17
N HIS A 185 46.11 -12.11 20.00
CA HIS A 185 45.85 -11.07 20.99
C HIS A 185 44.35 -10.81 21.14
N ILE A 186 43.63 -10.61 20.04
CA ILE A 186 42.19 -10.34 20.04
C ILE A 186 41.41 -11.52 20.66
N THR A 187 41.73 -12.76 20.28
CA THR A 187 41.11 -13.94 20.89
C THR A 187 41.41 -14.05 22.39
N GLY A 188 42.63 -13.71 22.81
CA GLY A 188 42.99 -13.59 24.23
C GLY A 188 42.17 -12.54 24.98
N VAL A 189 41.95 -11.36 24.39
CA VAL A 189 41.08 -10.30 24.96
C VAL A 189 39.63 -10.80 25.08
N ILE A 190 39.11 -11.48 24.06
CA ILE A 190 37.74 -12.03 24.07
C ILE A 190 37.58 -13.11 25.15
N GLN A 191 38.59 -13.96 25.36
CA GLN A 191 38.59 -14.98 26.42
C GLN A 191 38.70 -14.38 27.82
N ALA A 192 39.56 -13.37 28.00
CA ALA A 192 39.73 -12.68 29.27
C ALA A 192 38.49 -11.86 29.68
N SER A 193 37.68 -11.43 28.71
CA SER A 193 36.46 -10.66 28.95
C SER A 193 35.28 -11.52 29.42
N THR A 194 34.52 -10.98 30.39
CA THR A 194 33.25 -11.54 30.86
C THR A 194 32.09 -11.33 29.87
N ALA A 195 32.27 -10.52 28.83
CA ALA A 195 31.25 -10.29 27.81
C ALA A 195 30.96 -11.58 27.04
N ARG A 196 29.68 -11.97 27.01
CA ARG A 196 29.20 -13.12 26.23
C ARG A 196 28.83 -12.73 24.80
N VAL A 197 28.44 -11.48 24.57
CA VAL A 197 28.01 -10.99 23.27
C VAL A 197 29.12 -10.17 22.63
N VAL A 198 29.43 -10.43 21.37
CA VAL A 198 30.42 -9.69 20.59
C VAL A 198 29.78 -9.19 19.30
N VAL A 199 29.75 -7.87 19.13
CA VAL A 199 29.25 -7.20 17.92
C VAL A 199 30.42 -6.96 16.97
N VAL A 200 30.24 -7.27 15.68
CA VAL A 200 31.32 -7.19 14.69
C VAL A 200 30.90 -6.39 13.46
N PHE A 201 31.61 -5.30 13.17
CA PHE A 201 31.47 -4.48 11.96
C PHE A 201 32.71 -4.65 11.07
N SER A 202 32.69 -5.66 10.20
CA SER A 202 33.88 -5.97 9.38
C SER A 202 33.50 -6.72 8.11
N PRO A 203 34.26 -6.62 7.00
CA PRO A 203 34.09 -7.48 5.84
C PRO A 203 34.25 -8.97 6.21
N SER A 204 33.55 -9.84 5.49
CA SER A 204 33.60 -11.30 5.71
C SER A 204 35.02 -11.86 5.66
N SER A 205 35.90 -11.33 4.80
CA SER A 205 37.28 -11.80 4.64
C SER A 205 38.13 -11.68 5.90
N LEU A 206 37.93 -10.63 6.73
CA LEU A 206 38.70 -10.44 7.97
C LEU A 206 38.11 -11.26 9.12
N VAL A 207 36.78 -11.45 9.10
CA VAL A 207 36.09 -12.25 10.13
C VAL A 207 36.42 -13.73 9.99
N ILE A 208 36.64 -14.26 8.77
CA ILE A 208 37.03 -15.66 8.55
C ILE A 208 38.32 -15.98 9.33
N SER A 209 39.36 -15.15 9.20
CA SER A 209 40.65 -15.36 9.88
C SER A 209 40.50 -15.39 11.41
N LEU A 210 39.64 -14.52 11.95
CA LEU A 210 39.33 -14.54 13.39
C LEU A 210 38.58 -15.81 13.77
N MET A 211 37.57 -16.20 13.01
CA MET A 211 36.72 -17.35 13.31
C MET A 211 37.51 -18.66 13.25
N GLU A 212 38.46 -18.79 12.32
CA GLU A 212 39.39 -19.92 12.28
C GLU A 212 40.16 -20.05 13.60
N GLU A 213 40.73 -18.95 14.12
CA GLU A 213 41.44 -18.98 15.42
C GLU A 213 40.49 -19.27 16.60
N VAL A 214 39.27 -18.72 16.59
CA VAL A 214 38.24 -18.99 17.60
C VAL A 214 37.91 -20.49 17.66
N VAL A 215 37.80 -21.14 16.49
CA VAL A 215 37.59 -22.59 16.38
C VAL A 215 38.82 -23.36 16.84
N LEU A 216 40.02 -22.95 16.42
CA LEU A 216 41.29 -23.58 16.83
C LEU A 216 41.49 -23.54 18.36
N GLN A 217 41.07 -22.46 19.01
CA GLN A 217 41.15 -22.31 20.47
C GLN A 217 39.95 -22.92 21.22
N ASN A 218 39.01 -23.60 20.53
CA ASN A 218 37.80 -24.18 21.12
C ASN A 218 36.98 -23.17 21.95
N MET A 219 36.89 -21.94 21.46
CA MET A 219 36.15 -20.88 22.14
C MET A 219 34.64 -21.10 21.98
N THR A 220 33.96 -21.44 23.07
CA THR A 220 32.51 -21.70 23.09
C THR A 220 31.77 -20.69 23.99
N GLY A 221 30.44 -20.68 23.90
CA GLY A 221 29.59 -19.86 24.79
C GLY A 221 29.59 -18.35 24.50
N LYS A 222 30.11 -17.93 23.34
CA LYS A 222 30.02 -16.55 22.84
C LYS A 222 28.88 -16.43 21.82
N GLN A 223 28.14 -15.34 21.89
CA GLN A 223 27.10 -14.96 20.94
C GLN A 223 27.64 -13.85 20.03
N TRP A 224 27.72 -14.13 18.74
CA TRP A 224 28.18 -13.16 17.75
C TRP A 224 26.99 -12.42 17.15
N ILE A 225 27.12 -11.09 17.01
CA ILE A 225 26.18 -10.25 16.27
C ILE A 225 26.90 -9.74 15.04
N ALA A 226 26.47 -10.25 13.89
CA ALA A 226 27.05 -9.93 12.60
C ALA A 226 26.47 -8.65 11.99
N SER A 227 27.33 -7.85 11.36
CA SER A 227 26.93 -6.81 10.43
C SER A 227 26.40 -7.41 9.12
N GLU A 228 25.72 -6.57 8.33
CA GLU A 228 25.18 -6.87 7.01
C GLU A 228 26.25 -7.39 6.05
N SER A 229 27.49 -6.97 6.28
CA SER A 229 28.65 -7.34 5.47
C SER A 229 28.94 -8.85 5.45
N TRP A 230 28.50 -9.61 6.46
CA TRP A 230 28.78 -11.05 6.57
C TRP A 230 27.67 -11.89 7.20
N ALA A 231 26.59 -11.30 7.71
CA ALA A 231 25.47 -12.04 8.33
C ALA A 231 24.83 -13.08 7.39
N THR A 232 24.80 -12.83 6.09
CA THR A 232 24.25 -13.73 5.07
C THR A 232 25.31 -14.55 4.32
N SER A 233 26.58 -14.48 4.73
CA SER A 233 27.65 -15.18 4.03
C SER A 233 27.58 -16.68 4.31
N PRO A 234 27.51 -17.53 3.27
CA PRO A 234 27.39 -18.98 3.43
C PRO A 234 28.64 -19.62 4.06
N VAL A 235 29.78 -18.91 4.07
CA VAL A 235 31.02 -19.41 4.68
C VAL A 235 30.88 -19.60 6.18
N PHE A 236 30.05 -18.78 6.83
CA PHE A 236 29.76 -18.91 8.27
C PHE A 236 28.53 -19.79 8.53
N HIS A 237 27.99 -20.42 7.49
CA HIS A 237 26.82 -21.30 7.51
C HIS A 237 27.29 -22.72 7.12
N THR A 238 28.25 -23.28 7.87
CA THR A 238 28.72 -24.66 7.66
C THR A 238 27.82 -25.67 8.38
N SER A 239 27.79 -26.91 7.86
CA SER A 239 26.85 -28.00 8.20
C SER A 239 26.85 -28.49 9.67
N ASP A 240 27.84 -28.12 10.48
CA ASP A 240 27.86 -28.42 11.92
C ASP A 240 27.22 -27.33 12.79
N ALA A 241 26.81 -26.21 12.19
CA ALA A 241 26.09 -25.13 12.84
C ALA A 241 24.70 -25.00 12.20
N ILE A 242 23.68 -25.55 12.88
CA ILE A 242 22.22 -25.42 12.63
C ILE A 242 21.90 -24.84 11.24
N GLU A 243 21.78 -25.69 10.22
CA GLU A 243 21.39 -25.29 8.88
C GLU A 243 20.06 -24.52 8.92
N CYS A 244 20.12 -23.20 8.74
CA CYS A 244 18.94 -22.37 8.59
C CYS A 244 18.48 -22.44 7.13
N MET A 245 17.61 -23.40 6.82
CA MET A 245 16.96 -23.46 5.51
C MET A 245 15.90 -22.35 5.38
N VAL A 246 15.89 -21.66 4.24
CA VAL A 246 14.84 -20.68 3.93
C VAL A 246 13.53 -21.42 3.68
N CYS A 247 12.49 -21.10 4.45
CA CYS A 247 11.18 -21.69 4.25
C CYS A 247 10.57 -21.31 2.88
N PRO A 248 9.82 -22.22 2.22
CA PRO A 248 9.09 -21.91 1.00
C PRO A 248 8.12 -20.74 1.20
N VAL A 249 7.70 -20.09 0.10
CA VAL A 249 6.95 -18.81 0.14
C VAL A 249 5.66 -18.87 0.98
N GLU A 250 5.03 -20.03 1.09
CA GLU A 250 3.78 -20.23 1.86
C GLU A 250 4.01 -20.51 3.36
N PHE A 251 5.27 -20.66 3.78
CA PHE A 251 5.64 -21.06 5.12
C PHE A 251 6.54 -20.02 5.80
N TRP A 252 6.50 -20.00 7.13
CA TRP A 252 7.31 -19.18 8.01
C TRP A 252 8.06 -20.07 9.00
N SER A 253 9.17 -19.59 9.53
CA SER A 253 9.91 -20.32 10.56
C SER A 253 9.06 -20.40 11.85
N SER A 254 9.00 -21.58 12.46
CA SER A 254 8.33 -21.77 13.76
C SER A 254 8.95 -20.87 14.84
N PRO A 255 8.25 -20.59 15.95
CA PRO A 255 8.85 -19.87 17.08
C PRO A 255 10.14 -20.50 17.60
N ASN A 256 10.25 -21.83 17.51
CA ASN A 256 11.42 -22.62 17.90
C ASN A 256 12.49 -22.72 16.80
N LYS A 257 12.21 -22.21 15.58
CA LYS A 257 13.08 -22.20 14.40
C LYS A 257 13.54 -23.58 13.92
N ASP A 258 12.75 -24.61 14.21
CA ASP A 258 13.01 -26.02 13.90
C ASP A 258 12.22 -26.53 12.69
N GLN A 259 11.13 -25.85 12.33
CA GLN A 259 10.25 -26.26 11.24
C GLN A 259 9.65 -25.06 10.51
N CYS A 260 9.24 -25.28 9.27
CA CYS A 260 8.48 -24.33 8.49
C CYS A 260 6.98 -24.53 8.75
N VAL A 261 6.35 -23.60 9.47
CA VAL A 261 4.91 -23.59 9.73
C VAL A 261 4.17 -22.79 8.65
N PRO A 262 2.93 -23.14 8.28
CA PRO A 262 2.15 -22.36 7.33
C PRO A 262 2.00 -20.92 7.82
N LYS A 263 2.17 -19.92 6.93
CA LYS A 263 1.91 -18.53 7.29
C LYS A 263 0.45 -18.33 7.66
N GLU A 264 0.21 -17.44 8.63
CA GLU A 264 -1.14 -17.01 8.95
C GLU A 264 -1.77 -16.27 7.76
N VAL A 265 -3.05 -16.55 7.54
CA VAL A 265 -3.83 -16.00 6.44
C VAL A 265 -4.69 -14.86 6.96
N GLU A 266 -4.51 -13.67 6.41
CA GLU A 266 -5.24 -12.48 6.81
C GLU A 266 -6.30 -12.11 5.76
N PHE A 267 -7.55 -12.01 6.21
CA PHE A 267 -8.71 -11.53 5.47
C PHE A 267 -9.66 -10.81 6.43
N LEU A 268 -10.67 -10.09 5.92
CA LEU A 268 -11.68 -9.47 6.77
C LEU A 268 -12.66 -10.54 7.28
N SER A 269 -12.39 -11.07 8.48
CA SER A 269 -13.19 -12.13 9.09
C SER A 269 -14.44 -11.60 9.79
N TYR A 270 -15.48 -12.44 9.89
CA TYR A 270 -16.64 -12.18 10.75
C TYR A 270 -16.30 -12.19 12.24
N GLU A 271 -15.16 -12.75 12.60
CA GLU A 271 -14.69 -12.86 13.99
C GLU A 271 -13.85 -11.63 14.41
N ASP A 272 -13.36 -10.86 13.43
CA ASP A 272 -12.58 -9.65 13.71
C ASP A 272 -13.49 -8.55 14.28
N PRO A 273 -13.03 -7.73 15.25
CA PRO A 273 -13.81 -6.60 15.77
C PRO A 273 -14.33 -5.66 14.67
N LEU A 274 -13.50 -5.44 13.64
CA LEU A 274 -13.87 -4.65 12.47
C LEU A 274 -14.99 -5.32 11.66
N GLY A 275 -14.87 -6.63 11.36
CA GLY A 275 -15.88 -7.38 10.63
C GLY A 275 -17.22 -7.48 11.39
N ILE A 276 -17.17 -7.68 12.72
CA ILE A 276 -18.34 -7.65 13.60
C ILE A 276 -19.05 -6.29 13.51
N SER A 277 -18.29 -5.19 13.62
CA SER A 277 -18.85 -3.84 13.58
C SER A 277 -19.52 -3.51 12.22
N LEU A 278 -18.92 -3.95 11.11
CA LEU A 278 -19.48 -3.71 9.77
C LEU A 278 -20.70 -4.59 9.50
N THR A 279 -20.68 -5.85 9.94
CA THR A 279 -21.81 -6.78 9.81
C THR A 279 -23.02 -6.29 10.61
N THR A 280 -22.80 -5.87 11.85
CA THR A 280 -23.88 -5.33 12.70
C THR A 280 -24.49 -4.06 12.12
N ALA A 281 -23.68 -3.15 11.57
CA ALA A 281 -24.17 -1.95 10.87
C ALA A 281 -24.99 -2.29 9.60
N SER A 282 -24.56 -3.28 8.81
CA SER A 282 -25.29 -3.77 7.64
C SER A 282 -26.66 -4.36 8.02
N LEU A 283 -26.71 -5.20 9.07
CA LEU A 283 -27.96 -5.78 9.57
C LEU A 283 -28.89 -4.71 10.14
N LEU A 284 -28.37 -3.75 10.90
CA LEU A 284 -29.13 -2.62 11.42
C LEU A 284 -29.76 -1.80 10.27
N GLY A 285 -28.99 -1.50 9.22
CA GLY A 285 -29.49 -0.80 8.04
C GLY A 285 -30.59 -1.58 7.32
N THR A 286 -30.38 -2.89 7.13
CA THR A 286 -31.37 -3.80 6.53
C THR A 286 -32.68 -3.84 7.32
N CYS A 287 -32.61 -3.98 8.64
CA CYS A 287 -33.77 -3.95 9.53
C CYS A 287 -34.48 -2.59 9.50
N SER A 288 -33.72 -1.49 9.49
CA SER A 288 -34.27 -0.13 9.42
C SER A 288 -35.02 0.11 8.10
N CYS A 289 -34.44 -0.33 6.97
CA CYS A 289 -35.13 -0.29 5.67
C CYS A 289 -36.42 -1.11 5.66
N ALA A 290 -36.39 -2.32 6.23
CA ALA A 290 -37.58 -3.17 6.32
C ALA A 290 -38.68 -2.53 7.18
N LEU A 291 -38.31 -1.95 8.33
CA LEU A 291 -39.23 -1.24 9.22
C LEU A 291 -39.89 -0.05 8.50
N VAL A 292 -39.11 0.81 7.84
CA VAL A 292 -39.63 1.94 7.05
C VAL A 292 -40.56 1.45 5.94
N MET A 293 -40.18 0.35 5.25
CA MET A 293 -41.02 -0.25 4.22
C MET A 293 -42.38 -0.72 4.79
N VAL A 294 -42.39 -1.39 5.94
CA VAL A 294 -43.61 -1.83 6.62
C VAL A 294 -44.50 -0.64 7.01
N ILE A 295 -43.92 0.42 7.59
CA ILE A 295 -44.65 1.64 7.97
C ILE A 295 -45.32 2.27 6.73
N LEU A 296 -44.59 2.39 5.62
CA LEU A 296 -45.14 2.98 4.39
C LEU A 296 -46.19 2.10 3.71
N VAL A 297 -46.08 0.77 3.80
CA VAL A 297 -47.11 -0.16 3.30
C VAL A 297 -48.38 -0.04 4.15
N HIS A 298 -48.26 -0.02 5.47
CA HIS A 298 -49.38 0.11 6.38
C HIS A 298 -50.13 1.45 6.19
N HIS A 299 -49.37 2.54 6.02
CA HIS A 299 -49.91 3.88 5.79
C HIS A 299 -49.99 4.26 4.29
N ARG A 300 -50.07 3.31 3.36
CA ARG A 300 -50.05 3.56 1.91
C ARG A 300 -51.18 4.49 1.43
N ASN A 301 -52.32 4.45 2.11
CA ASN A 301 -53.49 5.27 1.75
C ASN A 301 -53.39 6.73 2.25
N THR A 302 -52.36 7.07 3.02
CA THR A 302 -52.19 8.43 3.55
C THR A 302 -51.75 9.40 2.43
N PRO A 303 -52.21 10.65 2.48
CA PRO A 303 -51.97 11.60 1.39
C PRO A 303 -50.49 11.96 1.23
N ILE A 304 -49.66 11.89 2.29
CA ILE A 304 -48.20 12.08 2.18
C ILE A 304 -47.54 11.01 1.31
N VAL A 305 -47.88 9.74 1.53
CA VAL A 305 -47.28 8.61 0.80
C VAL A 305 -47.75 8.60 -0.67
N ARG A 306 -49.02 8.97 -0.90
CA ARG A 306 -49.61 9.01 -2.25
C ARG A 306 -49.17 10.23 -3.06
N ALA A 307 -49.00 11.40 -2.44
CA ALA A 307 -48.51 12.61 -3.10
C ALA A 307 -47.06 12.42 -3.59
N ASN A 308 -46.24 11.68 -2.83
CA ASN A 308 -44.83 11.49 -3.12
C ASN A 308 -44.53 10.18 -3.87
N ASN A 309 -45.32 9.91 -4.91
CA ASN A 309 -45.18 8.77 -5.82
C ASN A 309 -44.69 7.50 -5.13
N SER A 310 -45.61 6.83 -4.44
CA SER A 310 -45.33 5.70 -3.56
C SER A 310 -44.50 4.59 -4.22
N GLU A 311 -44.66 4.36 -5.53
CA GLU A 311 -43.98 3.28 -6.26
C GLU A 311 -42.45 3.48 -6.33
N LEU A 312 -41.99 4.69 -6.66
CA LEU A 312 -40.56 5.02 -6.69
C LEU A 312 -39.93 4.98 -5.29
N SER A 313 -40.71 5.37 -4.27
CA SER A 313 -40.26 5.32 -2.88
C SER A 313 -40.10 3.86 -2.39
N PHE A 314 -40.95 2.93 -2.83
CA PHE A 314 -40.79 1.50 -2.54
C PHE A 314 -39.60 0.89 -3.28
N LEU A 315 -39.38 1.23 -4.55
CA LEU A 315 -38.20 0.80 -5.33
C LEU A 315 -36.89 1.31 -4.69
N LEU A 316 -36.88 2.55 -4.20
CA LEU A 316 -35.75 3.10 -3.48
C LEU A 316 -35.46 2.36 -2.16
N LEU A 317 -36.48 2.01 -1.37
CA LEU A 317 -36.28 1.21 -0.15
C LEU A 317 -35.81 -0.22 -0.45
N LEU A 318 -36.31 -0.84 -1.52
CA LEU A 318 -35.86 -2.16 -1.95
C LEU A 318 -34.38 -2.12 -2.36
N SER A 319 -33.97 -1.12 -3.15
CA SER A 319 -32.57 -0.96 -3.55
C SER A 319 -31.66 -0.66 -2.37
N LEU A 320 -32.06 0.21 -1.42
CA LEU A 320 -31.29 0.45 -0.19
C LEU A 320 -31.12 -0.82 0.65
N LYS A 321 -32.16 -1.67 0.75
CA LYS A 321 -32.05 -2.98 1.41
C LYS A 321 -31.00 -3.86 0.73
N LEU A 322 -30.97 -3.88 -0.61
CA LEU A 322 -29.96 -4.62 -1.37
C LEU A 322 -28.55 -4.04 -1.18
N CYS A 323 -28.41 -2.70 -1.09
CA CYS A 323 -27.13 -2.04 -0.78
C CYS A 323 -26.61 -2.41 0.62
N PHE A 324 -27.47 -2.54 1.63
CA PHE A 324 -27.04 -3.01 2.95
C PHE A 324 -26.63 -4.47 2.91
N LEU A 325 -27.38 -5.33 2.22
CA LEU A 325 -27.09 -6.76 2.12
C LEU A 325 -25.83 -7.08 1.29
N CYS A 326 -25.51 -6.28 0.26
CA CYS A 326 -24.37 -6.55 -0.61
C CYS A 326 -23.03 -6.47 0.13
N VAL A 327 -22.96 -5.69 1.22
CA VAL A 327 -21.79 -5.61 2.11
C VAL A 327 -21.37 -6.97 2.65
N LEU A 328 -22.32 -7.88 2.90
CA LEU A 328 -22.02 -9.21 3.43
C LEU A 328 -21.21 -10.07 2.46
N LEU A 329 -21.22 -9.76 1.16
CA LEU A 329 -20.40 -10.45 0.15
C LEU A 329 -18.91 -10.04 0.23
N PHE A 330 -18.60 -8.93 0.90
CA PHE A 330 -17.24 -8.44 1.08
C PHE A 330 -16.57 -9.00 2.34
N ILE A 331 -17.35 -9.56 3.29
CA ILE A 331 -16.86 -10.08 4.57
C ILE A 331 -16.78 -11.62 4.50
N GLY A 332 -15.68 -12.17 5.00
CA GLY A 332 -15.41 -13.61 4.99
C GLY A 332 -14.31 -14.00 4.01
N GLN A 333 -14.05 -15.31 3.93
CA GLN A 333 -12.96 -15.84 3.12
C GLN A 333 -13.28 -15.65 1.62
N PRO A 334 -12.36 -15.07 0.82
CA PRO A 334 -12.59 -14.83 -0.60
C PRO A 334 -12.65 -16.15 -1.37
N GLN A 335 -13.84 -16.46 -1.87
CA GLN A 335 -14.12 -17.57 -2.76
C GLN A 335 -14.29 -17.03 -4.18
N LEU A 336 -14.18 -17.90 -5.18
CA LEU A 336 -14.34 -17.49 -6.58
C LEU A 336 -15.68 -16.77 -6.83
N TRP A 337 -16.77 -17.34 -6.31
CA TRP A 337 -18.11 -16.79 -6.47
C TRP A 337 -18.33 -15.49 -5.67
N THR A 338 -17.76 -15.35 -4.46
CA THR A 338 -17.90 -14.10 -3.69
C THR A 338 -17.13 -12.96 -4.35
N CYS A 339 -15.92 -13.23 -4.86
CA CYS A 339 -15.12 -12.25 -5.60
C CYS A 339 -15.84 -11.74 -6.86
N GLN A 340 -16.49 -12.63 -7.60
CA GLN A 340 -17.24 -12.27 -8.81
C GLN A 340 -18.50 -11.45 -8.49
N LEU A 341 -19.24 -11.84 -7.46
CA LEU A 341 -20.53 -11.22 -7.16
C LEU A 341 -20.42 -9.90 -6.40
N ARG A 342 -19.42 -9.70 -5.54
CA ARG A 342 -19.38 -8.54 -4.62
C ARG A 342 -19.49 -7.19 -5.33
N HIS A 343 -18.66 -6.93 -6.34
CA HIS A 343 -18.67 -5.65 -7.05
C HIS A 343 -19.85 -5.54 -8.02
N ALA A 344 -20.30 -6.66 -8.60
CA ALA A 344 -21.44 -6.69 -9.51
C ALA A 344 -22.75 -6.36 -8.77
N VAL A 345 -23.00 -7.01 -7.63
CA VAL A 345 -24.17 -6.77 -6.78
C VAL A 345 -24.12 -5.36 -6.18
N PHE A 346 -22.94 -4.90 -5.74
CA PHE A 346 -22.72 -3.51 -5.32
C PHE A 346 -23.14 -2.52 -6.42
N GLY A 347 -22.58 -2.65 -7.62
CA GLY A 347 -22.85 -1.70 -8.71
C GLY A 347 -24.31 -1.69 -9.15
N ILE A 348 -24.93 -2.85 -9.32
CA ILE A 348 -26.34 -2.96 -9.71
C ILE A 348 -27.26 -2.35 -8.65
N SER A 349 -27.01 -2.61 -7.37
CA SER A 349 -27.82 -2.08 -6.26
C SER A 349 -27.76 -0.55 -6.17
N PHE A 350 -26.54 0.01 -6.32
CA PHE A 350 -26.33 1.46 -6.29
C PHE A 350 -26.94 2.17 -7.49
N VAL A 351 -26.80 1.62 -8.70
CA VAL A 351 -27.44 2.17 -9.89
C VAL A 351 -28.96 2.17 -9.77
N LEU A 352 -29.55 1.08 -9.25
CA LEU A 352 -30.99 1.03 -9.00
C LEU A 352 -31.45 2.11 -8.01
N CYS A 353 -30.65 2.37 -6.97
CA CYS A 353 -30.90 3.41 -5.99
C CYS A 353 -30.82 4.82 -6.60
N ILE A 354 -29.71 5.14 -7.30
CA ILE A 354 -29.48 6.47 -7.88
C ILE A 354 -30.45 6.75 -9.03
N SER A 355 -30.74 5.76 -9.88
CA SER A 355 -31.73 5.91 -10.96
C SER A 355 -33.14 6.17 -10.42
N SER A 356 -33.51 5.53 -9.30
CA SER A 356 -34.78 5.82 -8.61
C SER A 356 -34.84 7.26 -8.09
N ILE A 357 -33.74 7.76 -7.51
CA ILE A 357 -33.64 9.17 -7.05
C ILE A 357 -33.69 10.12 -8.24
N LEU A 358 -32.96 9.82 -9.33
CA LEU A 358 -32.92 10.63 -10.55
C LEU A 358 -34.32 10.80 -11.14
N VAL A 359 -35.03 9.69 -11.37
CA VAL A 359 -36.40 9.72 -11.91
C VAL A 359 -37.35 10.44 -10.95
N LYS A 360 -37.21 10.25 -9.63
CA LYS A 360 -37.99 10.98 -8.64
C LYS A 360 -37.76 12.49 -8.71
N THR A 361 -36.52 12.94 -8.84
CA THR A 361 -36.16 14.36 -9.02
C THR A 361 -36.71 14.92 -10.33
N MET A 362 -36.65 14.17 -11.43
CA MET A 362 -37.24 14.59 -12.71
C MET A 362 -38.75 14.78 -12.60
N VAL A 363 -39.47 13.89 -11.90
CA VAL A 363 -40.91 14.01 -11.66
C VAL A 363 -41.23 15.28 -10.85
N VAL A 364 -40.46 15.58 -9.80
CA VAL A 364 -40.61 16.82 -9.02
C VAL A 364 -40.46 18.04 -9.92
N ILE A 365 -39.39 18.12 -10.72
CA ILE A 365 -39.14 19.24 -11.63
C ILE A 365 -40.26 19.36 -12.69
N ALA A 366 -40.73 18.25 -13.24
CA ALA A 366 -41.77 18.22 -14.26
C ALA A 366 -43.12 18.75 -13.75
N VAL A 367 -43.51 18.37 -12.51
CA VAL A 367 -44.74 18.87 -11.87
C VAL A 367 -44.66 20.39 -11.71
N PHE A 368 -43.53 20.93 -11.26
CA PHE A 368 -43.35 22.38 -11.13
C PHE A 368 -43.34 23.12 -12.48
N LYS A 369 -42.59 22.62 -13.47
CA LYS A 369 -42.56 23.24 -14.82
C LYS A 369 -43.92 23.20 -15.53
N SER A 370 -44.76 22.20 -15.23
CA SER A 370 -46.12 22.12 -15.79
C SER A 370 -47.08 23.21 -15.33
N SER A 371 -46.72 23.95 -14.26
CA SER A 371 -47.47 25.13 -13.82
C SER A 371 -47.32 26.31 -14.79
N TYR A 372 -46.38 26.24 -15.76
CA TYR A 372 -46.19 27.21 -16.83
C TYR A 372 -46.74 26.70 -18.18
N PRO A 373 -47.30 27.57 -19.04
CA PRO A 373 -48.02 27.18 -20.26
C PRO A 373 -47.21 26.35 -21.27
N GLU A 374 -45.89 26.53 -21.33
CA GLU A 374 -44.97 25.84 -22.26
C GLU A 374 -44.69 24.36 -21.88
N GLY A 375 -45.20 23.86 -20.74
CA GLY A 375 -44.85 22.55 -20.18
C GLY A 375 -45.95 21.48 -20.17
N LYS A 376 -47.11 21.71 -20.77
CA LYS A 376 -48.28 20.80 -20.66
C LYS A 376 -48.06 19.42 -21.28
N ASP A 377 -47.25 19.31 -22.33
CA ASP A 377 -46.94 18.02 -22.97
C ASP A 377 -45.99 17.14 -22.14
N ALA A 378 -45.22 17.74 -21.22
CA ALA A 378 -44.26 17.01 -20.39
C ALA A 378 -44.93 16.01 -19.44
N ILE A 379 -46.09 16.35 -18.85
CA ILE A 379 -46.78 15.49 -17.85
C ILE A 379 -47.18 14.12 -18.43
N ARG A 380 -47.55 14.07 -19.71
CA ARG A 380 -47.99 12.82 -20.38
C ARG A 380 -46.88 11.75 -20.41
N TRP A 381 -45.62 12.19 -20.44
CA TRP A 381 -44.44 11.30 -20.42
C TRP A 381 -44.03 10.84 -19.01
N PHE A 382 -44.58 11.42 -17.95
CA PHE A 382 -44.22 11.11 -16.54
C PHE A 382 -45.24 10.21 -15.82
N GLY A 383 -45.96 9.34 -16.53
CA GLY A 383 -46.79 8.30 -15.92
C GLY A 383 -45.97 7.24 -15.14
N ALA A 384 -46.63 6.41 -14.33
CA ALA A 384 -45.95 5.39 -13.52
C ALA A 384 -45.22 4.31 -14.36
N ALA A 385 -45.76 3.95 -15.53
CA ALA A 385 -45.15 2.97 -16.43
C ALA A 385 -43.86 3.50 -17.11
N PRO A 386 -43.84 4.72 -17.71
CA PRO A 386 -42.61 5.34 -18.19
C PRO A 386 -41.51 5.45 -17.12
N GLN A 387 -41.85 5.87 -15.90
CA GLN A 387 -40.88 6.00 -14.80
C GLN A 387 -40.19 4.67 -14.47
N ARG A 388 -40.96 3.57 -14.36
CA ARG A 388 -40.41 2.22 -14.12
C ARG A 388 -39.53 1.77 -15.27
N CYS A 389 -39.96 2.02 -16.51
CA CYS A 389 -39.19 1.70 -17.70
C CYS A 389 -37.83 2.42 -17.68
N THR A 390 -37.81 3.73 -17.37
CA THR A 390 -36.56 4.49 -17.27
C THR A 390 -35.61 3.94 -16.21
N VAL A 391 -36.10 3.63 -14.99
CA VAL A 391 -35.27 3.04 -13.92
C VAL A 391 -34.69 1.68 -14.35
N LEU A 392 -35.51 0.82 -14.97
CA LEU A 392 -35.08 -0.49 -15.43
C LEU A 392 -34.06 -0.40 -16.57
N VAL A 393 -34.25 0.51 -17.53
CA VAL A 393 -33.29 0.73 -18.63
C VAL A 393 -31.94 1.20 -18.11
N LEU A 394 -31.92 2.19 -17.21
CA LEU A 394 -30.66 2.67 -16.60
C LEU A 394 -29.97 1.56 -15.79
N THR A 395 -30.72 0.73 -15.09
CA THR A 395 -30.15 -0.41 -14.34
C THR A 395 -29.66 -1.52 -15.27
N ALA A 396 -30.35 -1.78 -16.38
CA ALA A 396 -29.96 -2.78 -17.37
C ALA A 396 -28.61 -2.44 -18.02
N ILE A 397 -28.30 -1.16 -18.24
CA ILE A 397 -26.98 -0.72 -18.71
C ILE A 397 -25.88 -1.19 -17.75
N GLN A 398 -26.08 -1.03 -16.44
CA GLN A 398 -25.11 -1.49 -15.44
C GLN A 398 -24.97 -3.02 -15.43
N VAL A 399 -26.07 -3.76 -15.60
CA VAL A 399 -26.03 -5.23 -15.72
C VAL A 399 -25.18 -5.66 -16.91
N VAL A 400 -25.31 -4.99 -18.05
CA VAL A 400 -24.49 -5.25 -19.25
C VAL A 400 -23.01 -4.95 -19.00
N ILE A 401 -22.69 -3.82 -18.35
CA ILE A 401 -21.30 -3.49 -17.97
C ILE A 401 -20.71 -4.59 -17.08
N CYS A 402 -21.45 -5.03 -16.05
CA CYS A 402 -21.01 -6.11 -15.17
C CYS A 402 -20.83 -7.44 -15.94
N ALA A 403 -21.74 -7.79 -16.85
CA ALA A 403 -21.66 -9.03 -17.63
C ALA A 403 -20.45 -9.04 -18.59
N ILE A 404 -20.14 -7.91 -19.23
CA ILE A 404 -18.96 -7.77 -20.08
C ILE A 404 -17.69 -7.88 -19.23
N TRP A 405 -17.65 -7.22 -18.07
CA TRP A 405 -16.48 -7.27 -17.20
C TRP A 405 -16.24 -8.69 -16.65
N LEU A 406 -17.29 -9.36 -16.18
CA LEU A 406 -17.21 -10.73 -15.67
C LEU A 406 -16.85 -11.77 -16.76
N SER A 407 -17.24 -11.55 -18.02
CA SER A 407 -16.90 -12.48 -19.11
C SER A 407 -15.49 -12.27 -19.67
N THR A 408 -14.97 -11.04 -19.66
CA THR A 408 -13.64 -10.71 -20.21
C THR A 408 -12.51 -10.89 -19.19
N ALA A 409 -12.72 -10.44 -17.95
CA ALA A 409 -11.70 -10.42 -16.91
C ALA A 409 -12.37 -10.45 -15.53
N SER A 410 -12.91 -11.62 -15.15
CA SER A 410 -13.58 -11.81 -13.87
C SER A 410 -12.62 -11.60 -12.68
N PRO A 411 -13.07 -10.98 -11.57
CA PRO A 411 -12.29 -10.94 -10.34
C PRO A 411 -12.03 -12.33 -9.78
N THR A 412 -10.78 -12.61 -9.40
CA THR A 412 -10.34 -13.91 -8.87
C THR A 412 -9.67 -13.76 -7.50
N PRO A 413 -9.76 -14.79 -6.63
CA PRO A 413 -9.03 -14.79 -5.38
C PRO A 413 -7.53 -14.80 -5.65
N HIS A 414 -6.80 -13.88 -5.02
CA HIS A 414 -5.36 -13.70 -5.18
C HIS A 414 -4.68 -13.71 -3.81
N LYS A 415 -3.57 -14.47 -3.73
CA LYS A 415 -2.73 -14.53 -2.54
C LYS A 415 -1.61 -13.50 -2.69
N ASN A 416 -1.68 -12.41 -1.94
CA ASN A 416 -0.67 -11.37 -2.00
C ASN A 416 0.42 -11.65 -0.95
N ASN A 417 1.61 -12.03 -1.43
CA ASN A 417 2.78 -12.38 -0.63
C ASN A 417 3.82 -11.24 -0.56
N LEU A 418 3.52 -10.08 -1.15
CA LEU A 418 4.51 -9.03 -1.41
C LEU A 418 4.65 -7.99 -0.29
N TYR A 419 3.61 -7.80 0.53
CA TYR A 419 3.56 -6.66 1.45
C TYR A 419 4.20 -6.92 2.83
N ILE A 420 4.12 -8.15 3.35
CA ILE A 420 4.71 -8.55 4.64
C ILE A 420 5.21 -10.00 4.53
N ARG A 421 6.51 -10.26 4.73
CA ARG A 421 7.11 -11.61 4.55
C ARG A 421 6.52 -12.68 5.48
N SER A 422 5.88 -12.30 6.59
CA SER A 422 5.34 -13.22 7.60
C SER A 422 3.84 -13.55 7.47
N ILE A 423 3.07 -12.88 6.60
CA ILE A 423 1.60 -13.03 6.51
C ILE A 423 1.17 -13.21 5.05
N ILE A 424 0.16 -14.04 4.78
CA ILE A 424 -0.47 -14.16 3.45
C ILE A 424 -1.78 -13.37 3.47
N VAL A 425 -1.87 -12.30 2.69
CA VAL A 425 -3.11 -11.52 2.56
C VAL A 425 -3.95 -12.13 1.44
N TYR A 426 -5.17 -12.59 1.78
CA TYR A 426 -6.13 -13.08 0.80
C TYR A 426 -7.05 -11.95 0.36
N GLU A 427 -6.96 -11.57 -0.91
CA GLU A 427 -7.77 -10.51 -1.51
C GLU A 427 -8.42 -11.01 -2.80
N CYS A 428 -9.45 -10.31 -3.30
CA CYS A 428 -9.94 -10.56 -4.64
C CYS A 428 -9.25 -9.58 -5.59
N ALA A 429 -8.39 -10.10 -6.46
CA ALA A 429 -7.83 -9.32 -7.54
C ALA A 429 -8.95 -8.87 -8.48
N ILE A 430 -8.95 -7.58 -8.82
CA ILE A 430 -9.98 -6.93 -9.62
C ILE A 430 -9.98 -7.44 -11.09
N GLY A 431 -8.88 -8.06 -11.54
CA GLY A 431 -8.72 -8.63 -12.87
C GLY A 431 -8.48 -7.57 -13.95
N SER A 432 -9.45 -6.67 -14.16
CA SER A 432 -9.35 -5.55 -15.11
C SER A 432 -9.64 -4.21 -14.44
N VAL A 433 -8.61 -3.35 -14.39
CA VAL A 433 -8.73 -1.96 -13.91
C VAL A 433 -9.72 -1.18 -14.76
N ALA A 434 -9.75 -1.41 -16.07
CA ALA A 434 -10.67 -0.76 -16.99
C ALA A 434 -12.14 -1.13 -16.69
N GLY A 435 -12.42 -2.41 -16.44
CA GLY A 435 -13.77 -2.88 -16.10
C GLY A 435 -14.29 -2.30 -14.78
N PHE A 436 -13.45 -2.31 -13.74
CA PHE A 436 -13.78 -1.68 -12.46
C PHE A 436 -14.00 -0.17 -12.57
N SER A 437 -13.14 0.52 -13.35
CA SER A 437 -13.28 1.96 -13.60
C SER A 437 -14.55 2.29 -14.38
N MET A 438 -14.97 1.43 -15.32
CA MET A 438 -16.22 1.60 -16.06
C MET A 438 -17.45 1.46 -15.15
N LEU A 439 -17.44 0.48 -14.23
CA LEU A 439 -18.49 0.30 -13.23
C LEU A 439 -18.64 1.53 -12.31
N LEU A 440 -17.54 1.98 -11.70
CA LEU A 440 -17.56 3.16 -10.82
C LEU A 440 -17.86 4.44 -11.60
N GLY A 441 -17.34 4.56 -12.83
CA GLY A 441 -17.57 5.70 -13.70
C GLY A 441 -19.04 5.89 -14.07
N TYR A 442 -19.77 4.81 -14.35
CA TYR A 442 -21.21 4.89 -14.64
C TYR A 442 -22.03 5.30 -13.41
N ILE A 443 -21.71 4.75 -12.23
CA ILE A 443 -22.31 5.17 -10.95
C ILE A 443 -22.06 6.66 -10.70
N GLY A 444 -20.82 7.12 -10.89
CA GLY A 444 -20.43 8.52 -10.75
C GLY A 444 -21.15 9.46 -11.74
N LEU A 445 -21.30 9.04 -13.00
CA LEU A 445 -22.05 9.79 -14.00
C LEU A 445 -23.53 9.94 -13.62
N LEU A 446 -24.19 8.87 -13.20
CA LEU A 446 -25.58 8.94 -12.73
C LEU A 446 -25.71 9.80 -11.46
N ALA A 447 -24.76 9.67 -10.53
CA ALA A 447 -24.76 10.45 -9.29
C ALA A 447 -24.61 11.94 -9.55
N THR A 448 -23.71 12.33 -10.46
CA THR A 448 -23.49 13.74 -10.83
C THR A 448 -24.70 14.34 -11.53
N VAL A 449 -25.30 13.64 -12.50
CA VAL A 449 -26.54 14.10 -13.15
C VAL A 449 -27.68 14.23 -12.14
N SER A 450 -27.84 13.23 -11.25
CA SER A 450 -28.86 13.26 -10.19
C SER A 450 -28.65 14.42 -9.21
N PHE A 451 -27.39 14.67 -8.80
CA PHE A 451 -27.04 15.78 -7.92
C PHE A 451 -27.32 17.14 -8.58
N LEU A 452 -26.93 17.32 -9.85
CA LEU A 452 -27.17 18.58 -10.58
C LEU A 452 -28.68 18.88 -10.70
N LEU A 453 -29.49 17.88 -11.05
CA LEU A 453 -30.94 18.06 -11.10
C LEU A 453 -31.53 18.32 -9.71
N ALA A 454 -31.08 17.62 -8.68
CA ALA A 454 -31.54 17.83 -7.31
C ALA A 454 -31.16 19.23 -6.81
N PHE A 455 -29.99 19.73 -7.18
CA PHE A 455 -29.54 21.08 -6.86
C PHE A 455 -30.38 22.15 -7.55
N LEU A 456 -30.74 21.95 -8.82
CA LEU A 456 -31.67 22.85 -9.53
C LEU A 456 -33.06 22.84 -8.90
N ALA A 457 -33.53 21.68 -8.43
CA ALA A 457 -34.83 21.54 -7.78
C ALA A 457 -34.92 22.19 -6.40
N ARG A 458 -33.79 22.48 -5.72
CA ARG A 458 -33.76 22.99 -4.33
C ARG A 458 -34.46 24.34 -4.12
N ASN A 459 -34.50 25.15 -5.18
CA ASN A 459 -35.09 26.50 -5.17
C ASN A 459 -36.60 26.50 -5.47
N LEU A 460 -37.19 25.33 -5.75
CA LEU A 460 -38.61 25.22 -6.02
C LEU A 460 -39.41 25.42 -4.72
N PRO A 461 -40.44 26.29 -4.72
CA PRO A 461 -41.31 26.50 -3.57
C PRO A 461 -42.28 25.32 -3.45
N ASP A 462 -41.85 24.25 -2.78
CA ASP A 462 -42.72 23.14 -2.44
C ASP A 462 -43.14 23.24 -0.96
N ASN A 463 -44.42 22.96 -0.67
CA ASN A 463 -44.98 23.00 0.69
C ASN A 463 -44.29 21.98 1.63
N PHE A 464 -43.52 21.05 1.07
CA PHE A 464 -42.61 20.16 1.78
C PHE A 464 -41.19 20.34 1.22
N ASN A 465 -40.20 20.54 2.09
CA ASN A 465 -38.77 20.67 1.74
C ASN A 465 -38.15 19.38 1.11
N GLU A 466 -38.92 18.55 0.40
CA GLU A 466 -38.50 17.27 -0.17
C GLU A 466 -37.35 17.42 -1.17
N ALA A 467 -37.41 18.43 -2.05
CA ALA A 467 -36.31 18.71 -2.97
C ALA A 467 -35.00 18.99 -2.22
N LYS A 468 -35.04 19.73 -1.10
CA LYS A 468 -33.87 20.02 -0.26
C LYS A 468 -33.31 18.76 0.40
N PHE A 469 -34.17 17.87 0.88
CA PHE A 469 -33.74 16.58 1.46
C PHE A 469 -33.09 15.67 0.42
N ILE A 470 -33.60 15.65 -0.81
CA ILE A 470 -32.99 14.92 -1.93
C ILE A 470 -31.64 15.53 -2.32
N THR A 471 -31.52 16.86 -2.37
CA THR A 471 -30.22 17.52 -2.62
C THR A 471 -29.21 17.17 -1.52
N PHE A 472 -29.64 17.22 -0.26
CA PHE A 472 -28.79 16.90 0.89
C PHE A 472 -28.33 15.44 0.87
N SER A 473 -29.22 14.51 0.54
CA SER A 473 -28.89 13.09 0.44
C SER A 473 -27.90 12.80 -0.70
N MET A 474 -28.07 13.44 -1.86
CA MET A 474 -27.13 13.32 -2.98
C MET A 474 -25.78 14.00 -2.70
N LEU A 475 -25.76 15.08 -1.91
CA LEU A 475 -24.52 15.72 -1.48
C LEU A 475 -23.71 14.80 -0.56
N ILE A 476 -24.35 14.17 0.43
CA ILE A 476 -23.71 13.18 1.31
C ILE A 476 -23.14 12.03 0.48
N PHE A 477 -23.93 11.51 -0.47
CA PHE A 477 -23.50 10.45 -1.37
C PHE A 477 -22.21 10.83 -2.12
N CYS A 478 -22.19 11.97 -2.81
CA CYS A 478 -21.03 12.41 -3.57
C CYS A 478 -19.80 12.65 -2.67
N ALA A 479 -19.98 13.26 -1.49
CA ALA A 479 -18.88 13.52 -0.57
C ALA A 479 -18.19 12.23 -0.07
N VAL A 480 -18.98 11.20 0.26
CA VAL A 480 -18.47 9.90 0.70
C VAL A 480 -17.64 9.22 -0.40
N TRP A 481 -18.14 9.21 -1.64
CA TRP A 481 -17.44 8.57 -2.76
C TRP A 481 -16.21 9.33 -3.25
N ILE A 482 -16.17 10.66 -3.09
CA ILE A 482 -14.95 11.45 -3.34
C ILE A 482 -13.88 11.13 -2.29
N ALA A 483 -14.26 11.00 -1.01
CA ALA A 483 -13.35 10.65 0.08
C ALA A 483 -12.86 9.19 0.00
N PHE A 484 -13.67 8.29 -0.57
CA PHE A 484 -13.33 6.87 -0.76
C PHE A 484 -12.05 6.67 -1.59
N VAL A 485 -11.90 7.37 -2.72
CA VAL A 485 -10.77 7.14 -3.66
C VAL A 485 -9.39 7.27 -2.99
N PRO A 486 -9.04 8.37 -2.31
CA PRO A 486 -7.73 8.48 -1.64
C PRO A 486 -7.59 7.52 -0.46
N ALA A 487 -8.68 7.25 0.28
CA ALA A 487 -8.66 6.32 1.41
C ALA A 487 -8.45 4.86 0.97
N TYR A 488 -9.00 4.48 -0.18
CA TYR A 488 -8.82 3.15 -0.76
C TYR A 488 -7.38 2.93 -1.22
N VAL A 489 -6.77 3.93 -1.89
CA VAL A 489 -5.40 3.84 -2.38
C VAL A 489 -4.37 3.84 -1.25
N SER A 490 -4.65 4.50 -0.12
CA SER A 490 -3.74 4.58 1.02
C SER A 490 -3.83 3.38 1.98
N SER A 491 -4.90 2.59 1.90
CA SER A 491 -5.16 1.49 2.84
C SER A 491 -4.68 0.14 2.28
N PRO A 492 -3.82 -0.60 2.99
CA PRO A 492 -3.36 -1.91 2.54
C PRO A 492 -4.31 -3.06 2.95
N GLY A 493 -4.37 -4.11 2.14
CA GLY A 493 -4.97 -5.41 2.48
C GLY A 493 -6.43 -5.34 2.92
N LYS A 494 -6.76 -5.95 4.06
CA LYS A 494 -8.14 -6.02 4.59
C LYS A 494 -8.77 -4.66 4.88
N TYR A 495 -7.96 -3.62 5.13
CA TYR A 495 -8.44 -2.27 5.40
C TYR A 495 -8.99 -1.60 4.14
N ALA A 496 -8.46 -1.90 2.95
CA ALA A 496 -9.01 -1.39 1.68
C ALA A 496 -10.47 -1.84 1.48
N VAL A 497 -10.74 -3.12 1.75
CA VAL A 497 -12.08 -3.71 1.68
C VAL A 497 -13.01 -3.07 2.73
N ALA A 498 -12.52 -2.85 3.95
CA ALA A 498 -13.29 -2.19 5.00
C ALA A 498 -13.66 -0.74 4.65
N VAL A 499 -12.75 0.01 3.99
CA VAL A 499 -13.02 1.37 3.52
C VAL A 499 -14.12 1.39 2.44
N GLU A 500 -14.14 0.40 1.54
CA GLU A 500 -15.21 0.25 0.54
C GLU A 500 -16.56 -0.02 1.20
N ILE A 501 -16.60 -0.96 2.17
CA ILE A 501 -17.81 -1.25 2.95
C ILE A 501 -18.29 0.02 3.70
N PHE A 502 -17.38 0.77 4.31
CA PHE A 502 -17.72 1.99 5.03
C PHE A 502 -18.38 3.01 4.10
N ALA A 503 -17.85 3.21 2.89
CA ALA A 503 -18.43 4.08 1.89
C ALA A 503 -19.84 3.64 1.47
N ILE A 504 -20.05 2.33 1.28
CA ILE A 504 -21.35 1.74 0.97
C ILE A 504 -22.37 1.98 2.08
N LEU A 505 -22.00 1.70 3.33
CA LEU A 505 -22.87 1.86 4.50
C LEU A 505 -23.19 3.33 4.75
N ALA A 506 -22.19 4.21 4.78
CA ALA A 506 -22.37 5.63 5.04
C ALA A 506 -23.28 6.30 4.00
N SER A 507 -23.09 5.99 2.72
CA SER A 507 -23.95 6.51 1.65
C SER A 507 -25.38 5.95 1.75
N SER A 508 -25.55 4.66 2.04
CA SER A 508 -26.88 4.03 2.19
C SER A 508 -27.65 4.57 3.41
N PHE A 509 -27.00 4.73 4.56
CA PHE A 509 -27.60 5.36 5.74
C PHE A 509 -27.92 6.83 5.49
N GLY A 510 -27.04 7.58 4.83
CA GLY A 510 -27.28 8.97 4.46
C GLY A 510 -28.54 9.13 3.61
N LEU A 511 -28.73 8.27 2.60
CA LEU A 511 -29.92 8.25 1.75
C LEU A 511 -31.18 7.87 2.54
N LEU A 512 -31.11 6.83 3.37
CA LEU A 512 -32.24 6.37 4.19
C LEU A 512 -32.73 7.47 5.14
N VAL A 513 -31.81 8.04 5.92
CA VAL A 513 -32.13 9.05 6.93
C VAL A 513 -32.64 10.33 6.27
N ALA A 514 -31.93 10.87 5.27
CA ALA A 514 -32.31 12.14 4.65
C ALA A 514 -33.67 12.08 3.94
N ILE A 515 -33.98 10.98 3.24
CA ILE A 515 -35.20 10.89 2.41
C ILE A 515 -36.42 10.40 3.21
N PHE A 516 -36.23 9.45 4.13
CA PHE A 516 -37.35 8.76 4.78
C PHE A 516 -37.58 9.14 6.24
N ALA A 517 -36.57 9.59 6.98
CA ALA A 517 -36.77 9.99 8.39
C ALA A 517 -37.78 11.14 8.53
N PRO A 518 -37.76 12.21 7.70
CA PRO A 518 -38.77 13.27 7.78
C PRO A 518 -40.19 12.76 7.51
N LYS A 519 -40.34 11.78 6.62
CA LYS A 519 -41.65 11.19 6.28
C LYS A 519 -42.20 10.33 7.41
N CYS A 520 -41.35 9.48 7.99
CA CYS A 520 -41.74 8.65 9.14
C CYS A 520 -42.04 9.51 10.37
N TYR A 521 -41.28 10.58 10.60
CA TYR A 521 -41.51 11.56 11.67
C TYR A 521 -42.92 12.17 11.57
N ILE A 522 -43.33 12.61 10.39
CA ILE A 522 -44.67 13.18 10.20
C ILE A 522 -45.77 12.12 10.32
N ILE A 523 -45.58 10.93 9.75
CA ILE A 523 -46.59 9.87 9.79
C ILE A 523 -46.85 9.37 11.23
N LEU A 524 -45.82 9.24 12.06
CA LEU A 524 -45.91 8.67 13.40
C LEU A 524 -46.16 9.70 14.51
N LEU A 525 -45.47 10.84 14.48
CA LEU A 525 -45.46 11.81 15.59
C LEU A 525 -46.35 13.03 15.35
N HIS A 526 -46.65 13.36 14.08
CA HIS A 526 -47.45 14.52 13.70
C HIS A 526 -48.55 14.20 12.68
N PRO A 527 -49.48 13.28 13.01
CA PRO A 527 -50.55 12.86 12.10
C PRO A 527 -51.45 14.01 11.63
N GLU A 528 -51.52 15.12 12.37
CA GLU A 528 -52.26 16.34 12.00
C GLU A 528 -51.75 16.98 10.70
N ARG A 529 -50.46 16.83 10.39
CA ARG A 529 -49.86 17.30 9.13
C ARG A 529 -50.05 16.32 7.97
N ASN A 530 -50.59 15.12 8.23
CA ASN A 530 -50.85 14.06 7.26
C ASN A 530 -52.28 14.14 6.66
N THR A 531 -52.79 15.34 6.43
CA THR A 531 -54.11 15.58 5.82
C THR A 531 -53.99 16.31 4.48
N LYS A 532 -54.91 16.06 3.54
CA LYS A 532 -54.92 16.76 2.23
C LYS A 532 -54.95 18.29 2.39
N LYS A 533 -55.64 18.79 3.43
CA LYS A 533 -55.74 20.23 3.73
C LYS A 533 -54.40 20.83 4.14
N ALA A 534 -53.65 20.14 5.01
CA ALA A 534 -52.31 20.56 5.42
C ALA A 534 -51.32 20.53 4.25
N ILE A 535 -51.43 19.56 3.33
CA ILE A 535 -50.53 19.43 2.18
C ILE A 535 -50.75 20.50 1.11
N MET A 536 -52.00 20.88 0.84
CA MET A 536 -52.33 21.88 -0.17
C MET A 536 -52.19 23.34 0.33
N GLY A 537 -51.69 23.57 1.56
CA GLY A 537 -51.45 24.90 2.10
C GLY A 537 -52.69 25.79 2.23
N ARG A 538 -53.91 25.21 2.19
CA ARG A 538 -55.14 25.97 2.46
C ARG A 538 -55.28 26.15 3.96
N GLN A 539 -54.66 27.22 4.48
CA GLN A 539 -55.18 27.85 5.68
C GLN A 539 -56.60 28.32 5.35
N THR A 540 -57.60 27.71 6.01
CA THR A 540 -58.90 28.36 6.13
C THR A 540 -58.67 29.72 6.76
N LYS A 541 -59.20 30.75 6.09
CA LYS A 541 -59.26 32.15 6.52
C LYS A 541 -59.43 32.34 8.01
#